data_AF-A0A2N8K893-F1
#
_entry.id   AF-A0A2N8K893-F1
#
_cell.length_a   1.000
_cell.length_b   1.000
_cell.length_c   1.000
_cell.angle_alpha   90.00
_cell.angle_beta   90.00
_cell.angle_gamma   90.00
#
_symmetry.space_group_name_H-M   'P 1'
#
loop_
_entity.id
_entity.type
_entity.pdbx_description
1 polymer ?
#
loop_
_entity_poly.entity_id
_entity_poly.type
_entity_poly.pdbx_seq_one_letter_code
_entity_poly.pdbx_strand_id
1 'polypeptide(L)'
;MRATPHTRIDAGLGQINLGYHQQRYVSPCDLLDPYRNLAIAAEILKEQHTAGEDWLLAIGRYHRPAGGEPAARYRRSVSRHLARVQGTHPTAAALAVHQERSP
;
A
#
# COMPACT_ATOMS: atom_id res chain seq x y z
N MET A 1 -16.53 10.02 26.45
CA MET A 1 -15.89 9.33 25.31
C MET A 1 -14.88 10.26 24.68
N ARG A 2 -13.71 9.78 24.24
CA ARG A 2 -12.72 10.61 23.51
C ARG A 2 -13.09 10.66 22.02
N ALA A 3 -13.03 11.83 21.42
CA ALA A 3 -13.16 11.99 19.97
C ALA A 3 -11.81 11.72 19.29
N THR A 4 -11.84 10.95 18.20
CA THR A 4 -10.66 10.69 17.36
C THR A 4 -10.86 11.38 16.00
N PRO A 5 -9.91 12.23 15.56
CA PRO A 5 -10.01 12.85 14.23
C PRO A 5 -10.09 11.81 13.12
N HIS A 6 -10.93 12.04 12.11
CA HIS A 6 -11.10 11.12 10.96
C HIS A 6 -9.80 10.89 10.19
N THR A 7 -8.88 11.87 10.20
CA THR A 7 -7.55 11.74 9.59
C THR A 7 -6.66 10.68 10.25
N ARG A 8 -7.06 10.14 11.41
CA ARG A 8 -6.37 9.07 12.14
C ARG A 8 -7.06 7.71 12.03
N ILE A 9 -8.03 7.57 11.12
CA ILE A 9 -8.83 6.37 10.96
C ILE A 9 -8.76 5.93 9.50
N ASP A 10 -8.32 4.69 9.30
CA ASP A 10 -8.31 4.03 8.00
C ASP A 10 -9.33 2.88 8.01
N ALA A 11 -10.04 2.68 6.90
CA ALA A 11 -11.16 1.74 6.83
C ALA A 11 -11.10 0.80 5.62
N GLY A 12 -11.59 -0.43 5.83
CA GLY A 12 -11.72 -1.47 4.81
C GLY A 12 -10.41 -2.06 4.30
N LEU A 13 -10.50 -2.89 3.25
CA LEU A 13 -9.37 -3.70 2.75
C LEU A 13 -8.19 -2.86 2.25
N GLY A 14 -8.47 -1.78 1.53
CA GLY A 14 -7.49 -0.81 1.03
C GLY A 14 -7.01 0.18 2.07
N GLN A 15 -7.55 0.14 3.30
CA GLN A 15 -7.20 1.05 4.40
C GLN A 15 -7.33 2.52 3.97
N ILE A 16 -8.52 2.91 3.49
CA ILE A 16 -8.79 4.27 3.03
C ILE A 16 -8.99 5.21 4.22
N ASN A 17 -8.23 6.30 4.26
CA ASN A 17 -8.31 7.27 5.33
C ASN A 17 -9.60 8.09 5.29
N LEU A 18 -10.34 8.14 6.39
CA LEU A 18 -11.64 8.83 6.49
C LEU A 18 -11.52 10.36 6.40
N GLY A 19 -10.38 10.93 6.79
CA GLY A 19 -10.18 12.37 6.73
C GLY A 19 -9.71 12.85 5.36
N TYR A 20 -8.76 12.15 4.74
CA TYR A 20 -8.12 12.60 3.50
C TYR A 20 -8.91 12.27 2.22
N HIS A 21 -9.83 11.30 2.29
CA HIS A 21 -10.58 10.83 1.12
C HIS A 21 -12.10 10.96 1.28
N GLN A 22 -12.56 11.87 2.14
CA GLN A 22 -13.98 12.06 2.44
C GLN A 22 -14.85 12.27 1.18
N GLN A 23 -14.32 12.92 0.14
CA GLN A 23 -15.01 13.18 -1.11
C GLN A 23 -15.30 11.92 -1.96
N ARG A 24 -14.78 10.75 -1.60
CA ARG A 24 -14.91 9.51 -2.39
C ARG A 24 -16.03 8.59 -1.91
N TYR A 25 -16.72 8.93 -0.82
CA TYR A 25 -17.81 8.13 -0.26
C TYR A 25 -18.87 9.04 0.37
N VAL A 26 -20.07 8.50 0.64
CA VAL A 26 -21.18 9.27 1.23
C VAL A 26 -21.20 9.08 2.75
N SER A 27 -20.96 7.85 3.21
CA SER A 27 -20.86 7.48 4.62
C SER A 27 -19.58 6.68 4.89
N PRO A 28 -18.92 6.80 6.05
CA PRO A 28 -17.77 5.95 6.39
C PRO A 28 -18.06 4.45 6.28
N CYS A 29 -19.31 4.02 6.49
CA CYS A 29 -19.71 2.63 6.35
C CYS A 29 -19.59 2.10 4.91
N ASP A 30 -19.63 2.98 3.90
CA ASP A 30 -19.45 2.61 2.49
C ASP A 30 -18.06 1.99 2.25
N LEU A 31 -17.08 2.36 3.06
CA LEU A 31 -15.72 1.81 2.99
C LEU A 31 -15.60 0.42 3.59
N LEU A 32 -16.65 -0.12 4.20
CA LEU A 32 -16.70 -1.50 4.67
C LEU A 32 -17.22 -2.47 3.60
N ASP A 33 -17.84 -1.96 2.53
CA ASP A 33 -18.12 -2.77 1.35
C ASP A 33 -16.79 -3.08 0.61
N PRO A 34 -16.42 -4.36 0.45
CA PRO A 34 -15.09 -4.72 -0.03
C PRO A 34 -14.84 -4.27 -1.47
N TYR A 35 -15.84 -4.34 -2.35
CA TYR A 35 -15.68 -3.97 -3.75
C TYR A 35 -15.59 -2.46 -3.92
N ARG A 36 -16.44 -1.71 -3.22
CA ARG A 36 -16.40 -0.25 -3.22
C ARG A 36 -15.09 0.28 -2.63
N ASN A 37 -14.64 -0.31 -1.54
CA ASN A 37 -13.36 0.06 -0.92
C ASN A 37 -12.17 -0.18 -1.87
N LEU A 38 -12.12 -1.35 -2.53
CA LEU A 38 -11.07 -1.68 -3.48
C LEU A 38 -11.13 -0.82 -4.75
N ALA A 39 -12.32 -0.45 -5.23
CA ALA A 39 -12.48 0.47 -6.35
C ALA A 39 -11.87 1.85 -6.03
N ILE A 40 -12.20 2.41 -4.86
CA ILE A 40 -11.63 3.68 -4.38
C ILE A 40 -10.12 3.57 -4.21
N ALA A 41 -9.62 2.46 -3.63
CA ALA A 41 -8.19 2.22 -3.49
C ALA A 41 -7.46 2.20 -4.84
N ALA A 42 -8.05 1.55 -5.85
CA ALA A 42 -7.48 1.47 -7.19
C ALA A 42 -7.45 2.84 -7.89
N GLU A 43 -8.47 3.67 -7.72
CA GLU A 43 -8.49 5.05 -8.20
C GLU A 43 -7.35 5.88 -7.59
N ILE A 44 -7.22 5.86 -6.26
CA ILE A 44 -6.15 6.59 -5.56
C ILE A 44 -4.77 6.07 -6.01
N LEU A 45 -4.59 4.76 -6.13
CA LEU A 45 -3.34 4.17 -6.60
C LEU A 45 -3.00 4.62 -8.03
N LYS A 46 -4.00 4.67 -8.92
CA LYS A 46 -3.83 5.17 -10.29
C LYS A 46 -3.49 6.66 -10.32
N GLU A 47 -4.09 7.47 -9.47
CA GLU A 47 -3.75 8.91 -9.33
C GLU A 47 -2.32 9.12 -8.84
N GLN A 48 -1.78 8.19 -8.05
CA GLN A 48 -0.38 8.22 -7.63
C GLN A 48 0.58 7.68 -8.70
N HIS A 49 0.09 7.10 -9.80
CA HIS A 49 0.89 6.52 -10.87
C HIS A 49 1.20 7.53 -11.98
N THR A 50 2.45 7.52 -12.42
CA THR A 50 2.99 8.30 -13.53
C THR A 50 3.27 7.35 -14.69
N ALA A 51 2.79 7.69 -15.90
CA ALA A 51 2.96 6.84 -17.07
C ALA A 51 4.44 6.44 -17.29
N GLY A 52 4.69 5.13 -17.44
CA GLY A 52 6.02 4.56 -17.64
C GLY A 52 6.81 4.26 -16.36
N GLU A 53 6.31 4.60 -15.18
CA GLU A 53 7.00 4.28 -13.93
C GLU A 53 6.63 2.88 -13.37
N ASP A 54 7.52 2.37 -12.51
CA ASP A 54 7.26 1.17 -11.71
C ASP A 54 6.10 1.40 -10.73
N TRP A 55 5.10 0.51 -10.77
CA TRP A 55 3.96 0.49 -9.85
C TRP A 55 4.37 0.43 -8.37
N LEU A 56 5.52 -0.14 -8.03
CA LEU A 56 6.03 -0.12 -6.64
C LEU A 56 6.33 1.30 -6.15
N LEU A 57 6.67 2.25 -7.02
CA LEU A 57 6.80 3.67 -6.66
C LEU A 57 5.45 4.30 -6.35
N ALA A 58 4.45 4.05 -7.20
CA ALA A 58 3.07 4.50 -6.98
C ALA A 58 2.48 3.93 -5.68
N ILE A 59 2.75 2.65 -5.37
CA ILE A 59 2.36 2.01 -4.10
C ILE A 59 2.98 2.73 -2.89
N GLY A 60 4.24 3.18 -2.99
CA GLY A 60 4.86 3.98 -1.93
C GLY A 60 4.11 5.30 -1.70
N ARG A 61 3.75 5.99 -2.79
CA ARG A 61 3.00 7.25 -2.73
C ARG A 61 1.54 7.07 -2.32
N TYR A 62 0.90 5.96 -2.66
CA TYR A 62 -0.44 5.60 -2.16
C TYR A 62 -0.48 5.65 -0.63
N HIS A 63 0.52 5.06 0.03
CA HIS A 63 0.61 5.08 1.49
C HIS A 63 1.10 6.42 2.05
N ARG A 64 2.05 7.07 1.37
CA ARG A 64 2.58 8.37 1.79
C ARG A 64 2.90 9.24 0.55
N PRO A 65 1.99 10.14 0.14
CA PRO A 65 2.17 10.92 -1.09
C PRO A 65 3.44 11.79 -1.09
N ALA A 66 3.86 12.27 0.09
CA ALA A 66 5.12 13.00 0.27
C ALA A 66 6.39 12.16 0.04
N GLY A 67 6.27 10.85 -0.16
CA GLY A 67 7.40 9.96 -0.37
C GLY A 67 8.27 9.76 0.88
N GLY A 68 9.58 9.69 0.66
CA GLY A 68 10.59 9.51 1.71
C GLY A 68 10.65 8.09 2.29
N GLU A 69 11.37 7.96 3.40
CA GLU A 69 11.60 6.64 4.03
C GLU A 69 10.32 5.89 4.42
N PRO A 70 9.23 6.54 4.91
CA PRO A 70 7.98 5.84 5.16
C PRO A 70 7.38 5.17 3.91
N ALA A 71 7.39 5.87 2.77
CA ALA A 71 6.94 5.31 1.49
C ALA A 71 7.86 4.17 1.02
N ALA A 72 9.18 4.35 1.15
CA ALA A 72 10.16 3.34 0.78
C ALA A 72 10.01 2.06 1.61
N ARG A 73 9.80 2.19 2.93
CA ARG A 73 9.53 1.08 3.83
C ARG A 73 8.26 0.33 3.47
N TYR A 74 7.18 1.07 3.19
CA TYR A 74 5.92 0.47 2.77
C TYR A 74 6.07 -0.30 1.46
N ARG A 75 6.71 0.31 0.45
CA ARG A 75 7.05 -0.34 -0.83
C ARG A 75 7.82 -1.64 -0.64
N ARG A 76 8.86 -1.67 0.21
CA ARG A 76 9.62 -2.90 0.50
C ARG A 76 8.73 -3.99 1.12
N SER A 77 7.81 -3.60 2.00
CA SER A 77 6.84 -4.54 2.59
C SER A 77 5.92 -5.15 1.53
N VAL A 78 5.33 -4.30 0.68
CA VAL A 78 4.43 -4.75 -0.40
C VAL A 78 5.17 -5.60 -1.42
N SER A 79 6.38 -5.23 -1.82
CA SER A 79 7.21 -6.01 -2.76
C SER A 79 7.47 -7.43 -2.24
N ARG A 80 7.82 -7.59 -0.96
CA ARG A 80 7.98 -8.93 -0.34
C ARG A 80 6.67 -9.72 -0.33
N HIS A 81 5.55 -9.06 -0.01
CA HIS A 81 4.26 -9.72 0.02
C HIS A 81 3.81 -10.16 -1.38
N LEU A 82 4.00 -9.31 -2.38
CA LEU A 82 3.66 -9.57 -3.78
C LEU A 82 4.48 -10.74 -4.33
N ALA A 83 5.80 -10.76 -4.07
CA ALA A 83 6.66 -11.87 -4.48
C ALA A 83 6.16 -13.21 -3.91
N ARG A 84 5.77 -13.24 -2.64
CA ARG A 84 5.20 -14.43 -1.99
C ARG A 84 3.88 -14.87 -2.64
N VAL A 85 2.98 -13.94 -2.97
CA VAL A 85 1.68 -14.26 -3.61
C VAL A 85 1.86 -14.72 -5.06
N GLN A 86 2.87 -14.20 -5.75
CA GLN A 86 3.19 -14.59 -7.13
C GLN A 86 3.95 -15.94 -7.21
N GLY A 87 4.26 -16.58 -6.08
CA GLY A 87 5.07 -17.79 -6.04
C GLY A 87 6.55 -17.55 -6.37
N THR A 88 6.97 -16.29 -6.47
CA THR A 88 8.36 -15.87 -6.65
C THR A 88 9.05 -15.94 -5.30
N HIS A 89 9.33 -17.14 -4.83
CA HIS A 89 10.24 -17.34 -3.71
C HIS A 89 11.66 -16.98 -4.17
N PRO A 90 12.49 -16.35 -3.32
CA PRO A 90 13.93 -16.43 -3.54
C PRO A 90 14.26 -17.93 -3.60
N THR A 91 14.74 -18.38 -4.75
CA THR A 91 15.22 -19.75 -4.90
C THR A 91 16.27 -20.00 -3.82
N ALA A 92 16.28 -21.19 -3.23
CA ALA A 92 17.23 -21.58 -2.18
C ALA A 92 18.70 -21.27 -2.55
N ALA A 93 19.02 -21.22 -3.85
CA ALA A 93 20.31 -20.79 -4.37
C ALA A 93 20.69 -19.33 -4.01
N ALA A 94 19.75 -18.39 -3.97
CA ALA A 94 20.02 -16.99 -3.61
C ALA A 94 20.35 -16.81 -2.12
N LEU A 95 19.79 -17.68 -1.26
CA LEU A 95 20.10 -17.72 0.18
C LEU A 95 21.48 -18.33 0.45
N ALA A 96 21.89 -19.35 -0.33
CA ALA A 96 23.22 -19.96 -0.24
C ALA A 96 24.34 -18.97 -0.64
N VAL A 97 24.15 -18.20 -1.71
CA VAL A 97 25.14 -17.19 -2.16
C VAL A 97 25.33 -16.05 -1.17
N HIS A 98 24.33 -15.75 -0.33
CA HIS A 98 24.47 -14.78 0.77
C HIS A 98 25.24 -15.32 1.98
N GLN A 99 25.31 -16.65 2.18
CA GLN A 99 26.06 -17.25 3.28
C GLN A 99 27.56 -17.44 2.97
N GLU A 100 27.93 -17.65 1.70
CA GLU A 100 29.34 -17.78 1.29
C GLU A 100 30.10 -16.46 1.13
N ARG A 101 29.40 -15.31 1.18
CA ARG A 101 29.98 -13.98 0.94
C ARG A 101 30.08 -13.08 2.18
N SER A 102 29.79 -13.60 3.36
CA SER A 102 30.14 -12.95 4.62
C SER A 102 31.48 -13.50 5.13
N PRO A 103 32.53 -12.67 5.32
CA PRO A 103 33.70 -13.07 6.09
C PRO A 103 33.37 -13.23 7.58
#